data_AF-A0A967N6W2-F1
#
_entry.id   AF-A0A967N6W2-F1
#
_cell.length_a   1.000
_cell.length_b   1.000
_cell.length_c   1.000
_cell.angle_alpha   90.00
_cell.angle_beta   90.00
_cell.angle_gamma   90.00
#
_symmetry.space_group_name_H-M   'P 1'
#
loop_
_entity.id
_entity.type
_entity.pdbx_description
1 polymer ?
#
loop_
_entity_poly.entity_id
_entity_poly.type
_entity_poly.pdbx_seq_one_letter_code
_entity_poly.pdbx_strand_id
1 'polypeptide(L)' 'LREGGASVPRPVGEGPDEADRGRDWPDAALQILERAENRLREGDWAGFGRALEELRRTLEGARSGGGGGAETLP' A
#
# COMPACT_ATOMS: atom_id res chain seq x y z
N LEU A 1 38.79 -11.56 -35.06
CA LEU A 1 38.84 -11.99 -33.63
C LEU A 1 38.58 -10.74 -32.79
N ARG A 2 37.76 -10.84 -31.72
CA ARG A 2 37.24 -9.76 -30.85
C ARG A 2 36.15 -8.92 -31.53
N GLU A 3 34.97 -8.70 -30.96
CA GLU A 3 34.65 -8.38 -29.57
C GLU A 3 33.42 -9.19 -29.10
N GLY A 4 33.56 -9.93 -27.99
CA GLY A 4 32.43 -10.48 -27.27
C GLY A 4 31.73 -9.36 -26.52
N GLY A 5 30.54 -8.96 -26.99
CA GLY A 5 29.64 -8.09 -26.26
C GLY A 5 29.18 -8.82 -25.00
N ALA A 6 29.80 -8.51 -23.87
CA ALA A 6 29.36 -8.98 -22.57
C ALA A 6 27.90 -8.55 -22.37
N SER A 7 27.01 -9.54 -22.30
CA SER A 7 25.65 -9.33 -21.85
C SER A 7 25.75 -8.85 -20.40
N VAL A 8 25.57 -7.54 -20.19
CA VAL A 8 25.47 -7.00 -18.84
C VAL A 8 24.24 -7.64 -18.19
N PRO A 9 24.38 -8.36 -17.05
CA PRO A 9 23.20 -8.71 -16.27
C PRO A 9 22.60 -7.40 -15.79
N ARG A 10 21.37 -7.11 -16.19
CA ARG A 10 20.61 -6.01 -15.61
C ARG A 10 20.59 -6.24 -14.11
N PRO A 11 20.95 -5.27 -13.26
CA PRO A 11 20.64 -5.38 -11.85
C PRO A 11 19.13 -5.55 -11.75
N VAL A 12 18.68 -6.64 -11.14
CA VAL A 12 17.32 -6.77 -10.65
C VAL A 12 17.15 -5.60 -9.67
N GLY A 13 16.62 -4.49 -10.16
CA GLY A 13 16.22 -3.38 -9.33
C GLY A 13 15.09 -3.87 -8.46
N GLU A 14 15.46 -4.31 -7.25
CA GLU A 14 14.90 -3.79 -6.01
C GLU A 14 13.43 -3.38 -6.14
N GLY A 15 12.54 -4.28 -5.70
CA GLY A 15 11.10 -4.10 -5.81
C GLY A 15 10.65 -2.76 -5.20
N PRO A 16 9.70 -2.05 -5.83
CA PRO A 16 9.11 -0.85 -5.26
C PRO A 16 8.13 -1.15 -4.08
N ASP A 17 8.13 -2.35 -3.52
CA ASP A 17 7.06 -2.84 -2.64
C ASP A 17 7.10 -2.33 -1.19
N GLU A 18 8.13 -1.58 -0.78
CA GLU A 18 8.22 -1.08 0.61
C GLU A 18 7.99 0.43 0.73
N ALA A 19 8.50 1.21 -0.23
CA ALA A 19 8.38 2.67 -0.23
C ALA A 19 6.99 3.15 -0.71
N ASP A 20 6.27 2.34 -1.48
CA ASP A 20 4.95 2.67 -2.03
C ASP A 20 3.79 2.40 -1.04
N ARG A 21 4.05 1.68 0.06
CA ARG A 21 3.02 1.36 1.08
C ARG A 21 2.42 2.59 1.77
N GLY A 22 3.12 3.74 1.71
CA GLY A 22 2.61 5.01 2.24
C GLY A 22 1.76 5.81 1.25
N ARG A 23 1.83 5.50 -0.05
CA ARG A 23 1.14 6.23 -1.13
C ARG A 23 -0.06 5.45 -1.66
N ASP A 24 -0.08 4.13 -1.50
CA ASP A 24 -1.20 3.25 -1.90
C ASP A 24 -2.19 2.92 -0.76
N TRP A 25 -2.51 3.94 0.04
CA TRP A 25 -3.59 3.83 1.02
C TRP A 25 -4.95 3.39 0.42
N PRO A 26 -5.30 3.72 -0.85
CA PRO A 26 -6.54 3.24 -1.46
C PRO A 26 -6.56 1.73 -1.66
N ASP A 27 -5.48 1.13 -2.18
CA ASP A 27 -5.38 -0.33 -2.35
C ASP A 27 -5.39 -1.03 -0.99
N ALA A 28 -4.64 -0.51 -0.02
CA ALA A 28 -4.67 -1.03 1.35
C ALA A 28 -6.08 -0.99 1.97
N ALA A 29 -6.86 0.07 1.72
CA ALA A 29 -8.24 0.17 2.18
C ALA A 29 -9.16 -0.88 1.55
N LEU A 30 -9.00 -1.15 0.24
CA LEU A 30 -9.76 -2.18 -0.47
C LEU A 30 -9.45 -3.58 0.05
N GLN A 31 -8.18 -3.91 0.27
CA GLN A 31 -7.77 -5.19 0.85
C GLN A 31 -8.37 -5.40 2.25
N ILE A 32 -8.40 -4.35 3.08
CA ILE A 32 -9.00 -4.42 4.42
C ILE A 32 -10.51 -4.64 4.32
N LEU A 33 -11.18 -3.99 3.36
CA LEU A 33 -12.62 -4.14 3.13
C LEU A 33 -12.97 -5.56 2.70
N GLU A 34 -12.25 -6.14 1.73
CA GLU A 34 -12.46 -7.52 1.30
C GLU A 34 -12.32 -8.51 2.46
N ARG A 35 -11.31 -8.32 3.31
CA ARG A 35 -11.10 -9.15 4.51
C ARG A 35 -12.26 -8.99 5.50
N ALA A 36 -12.79 -7.79 5.67
CA ALA A 36 -13.95 -7.55 6.52
C ALA A 36 -15.18 -8.30 5.98
N GLU A 37 -15.44 -8.22 4.68
CA GLU A 37 -16.55 -8.93 4.04
C GLU A 37 -16.43 -10.45 4.17
N ASN A 38 -15.24 -11.01 4.03
CA ASN A 38 -15.06 -12.46 4.21
C ASN A 38 -15.43 -12.89 5.63
N ARG A 39 -14.91 -12.18 6.65
CA ARG A 39 -15.23 -12.46 8.06
C ARG A 39 -16.72 -12.31 8.37
N LEU A 40 -17.38 -11.32 7.76
CA LEU A 40 -18.83 -11.15 7.86
C LEU A 40 -19.59 -12.36 7.30
N ARG A 41 -19.19 -12.87 6.12
CA ARG A 41 -19.80 -14.07 5.51
C ARG A 41 -19.55 -15.34 6.33
N GLU A 42 -18.41 -15.44 6.99
CA GLU A 42 -18.05 -16.55 7.88
C GLU A 42 -18.75 -16.49 9.25
N GLY A 43 -19.45 -15.39 9.56
CA GLY A 43 -20.07 -15.15 10.86
C GLY A 43 -19.08 -14.75 11.97
N ASP A 44 -17.86 -14.39 11.60
CA ASP A 44 -16.83 -13.87 12.51
C ASP A 44 -17.04 -12.37 12.78
N TRP A 45 -18.03 -12.06 13.61
CA TRP A 45 -18.39 -10.69 13.97
C TRP A 45 -17.24 -9.93 14.66
N ALA A 46 -16.44 -10.63 15.47
CA ALA A 46 -15.33 -10.02 16.19
C ALA A 46 -14.20 -9.62 15.24
N GLY A 47 -13.80 -10.49 14.31
CA GLY A 47 -12.79 -10.14 13.32
C GLY A 47 -13.29 -9.17 12.26
N PHE A 48 -14.58 -9.15 11.91
CA PHE A 48 -15.16 -8.08 11.11
C PHE A 48 -14.95 -6.71 11.77
N GLY A 49 -15.29 -6.59 13.06
CA GLY A 49 -15.09 -5.34 13.82
C GLY A 49 -13.63 -4.90 13.86
N ARG A 50 -12.69 -5.84 14.05
CA ARG A 50 -11.25 -5.55 13.98
C ARG A 50 -10.81 -5.04 12.60
N ALA A 51 -11.36 -5.61 11.52
CA ALA A 51 -11.04 -5.16 10.17
C ALA A 51 -11.56 -3.74 9.91
N LEU A 52 -12.75 -3.40 10.40
CA LEU A 52 -13.27 -2.03 10.31
C LEU A 52 -12.45 -1.01 11.10
N GLU A 53 -11.96 -1.39 12.29
CA GLU A 53 -11.08 -0.52 13.07
C GLU A 53 -9.76 -0.25 12.34
N GLU A 54 -9.19 -1.27 11.70
CA GLU A 54 -7.99 -1.13 10.87
C GLU A 54 -8.24 -0.23 9.66
N LEU A 55 -9.37 -0.43 8.95
CA LEU A 55 -9.77 0.41 7.82
C LEU A 55 -9.87 1.87 8.22
N ARG A 56 -10.52 2.13 9.37
CA ARG A 56 -10.66 3.48 9.90
C ARG A 56 -9.30 4.12 10.16
N ARG A 57 -8.36 3.41 10.78
CA ARG A 57 -7.00 3.93 11.02
C ARG A 57 -6.26 4.25 9.72
N THR A 58 -6.38 3.40 8.71
CA THR A 58 -5.79 3.64 7.39
C THR A 58 -6.33 4.92 6.76
N LEU A 59 -7.65 5.13 6.78
CA LEU A 59 -8.29 6.35 6.25
C LEU A 59 -7.94 7.59 7.09
N GLU A 60 -7.86 7.45 8.41
CA GLU A 60 -7.42 8.54 9.31
C GLU A 60 -5.92 8.87 9.14
N GLY A 61 -5.09 7.91 8.74
CA GLY A 61 -3.71 8.15 8.36
C GLY A 61 -3.63 8.89 7.02
N ALA A 62 -4.39 8.45 6.02
CA ALA A 62 -4.43 9.07 4.69
C ALA A 62 -4.92 10.52 4.72
N ARG A 63 -5.97 10.83 5.49
CA ARG A 63 -6.48 12.21 5.64
C ARG A 63 -5.43 13.13 6.27
N SER A 64 -4.59 12.60 7.17
CA SER A 64 -3.58 13.37 7.89
C SER A 64 -2.25 13.46 7.12
N GLY A 65 -1.95 12.48 6.27
CA GLY A 65 -0.76 12.44 5.42
C GLY A 65 -0.94 13.11 4.04
N GLY A 66 -2.18 13.42 3.63
CA GLY A 66 -2.50 14.03 2.33
C GLY A 66 -2.33 15.55 2.23
N GLY A 67 -1.75 16.21 3.25
CA GLY A 67 -1.69 17.68 3.37
C GLY A 67 -0.29 18.25 3.59
N GLY A 68 0.70 17.86 2.78
CA GLY A 68 2.10 18.29 2.93
C GLY A 68 2.79 18.74 1.63
N GLY A 69 2.06 19.30 0.66
CA GLY A 69 2.61 19.63 -0.66
C GLY A 69 1.87 20.72 -1.43
N ALA A 70 1.68 21.90 -0.84
CA ALA A 70 1.35 23.19 -1.48
C ALA A 70 1.26 24.20 -0.31
N GLU A 71 2.00 25.29 -0.18
CA GLU A 71 2.71 26.15 -1.10
C GLU A 71 3.96 26.71 -0.41
N THR A 72 5.04 26.83 -1.18
CA THR A 72 6.19 27.64 -0.80
C THR A 72 5.77 29.11 -0.97
N LEU A 73 5.64 29.86 0.11
CA LEU A 73 5.42 31.31 0.04
C LEU A 73 6.76 32.03 -0.20
N PRO A 74 6.94 32.77 -1.31
CA PRO A 74 8.00 33.77 -1.42
C PRO A 74 7.72 35.01 -0.57
#